data_AF-A0A5R9LSH6-F1
#
_entry.id   AF-A0A5R9LSH6-F1
#
_cell.length_a   1.000
_cell.length_b   1.000
_cell.length_c   1.000
_cell.angle_alpha   90.00
_cell.angle_beta   90.00
_cell.angle_gamma   90.00
#
_symmetry.space_group_name_H-M   'P 1'
#
loop_
_entity.id
_entity.type
_entity.pdbx_description
1 polymer ?
#
loop_
_entity_poly.entity_id
_entity_poly.type
_entity_poly.pdbx_seq_one_letter_code
_entity_poly.pdbx_strand_id
1 'polypeptide(L)'
;MDGNGQRDVDPILRAVRAFYADLQAWAAAEPEQWAIWVAPCPVSDAEVRGYGIRKRRVKERMDDRTRQRQPLLNTLVEHLEDRYGHLRDLLARAADATGGQTVMLEGRTYQRLWSRVDERRVRLGGLANVRVIDLESGKYINVTHAEDAAFWEWAIVEVLRHSGVRIEEALELTHLSIRQYQRPNGEVIALLVIAPSKSDRERVIPMSAELFAVIAAIVRRHTTGSRTIPLLPRYDPKERQSSPPMPFLFQRKIGTKHEVMSDTTVVNMLKRHCAELAEQHPGFLATSFTPHDFRRLLATELVNSGLPIHIGAALLGHLNLQTTRGYVAVFNEDVVRHYQGFLDRRRQARPTDEYRPVTDPEWLGFEEHFDQRKVELGGCARPYSTPCQHEHACLRCPMININPKMLPRLDEIEADLLGRRARAEAEGWLGEIEGIDLTLSFLRQKRDQTRRLARVAPVDLGIPGIAPRSAARRE
;
A
#
# COMPACT_ATOMS: atom_id res chain seq x y z
N MET A 1 -22.94 -8.23 29.28
CA MET A 1 -23.31 -6.89 29.75
C MET A 1 -22.59 -5.87 28.89
N ASP A 2 -23.34 -5.39 27.90
CA ASP A 2 -23.30 -4.08 27.26
C ASP A 2 -21.98 -3.61 26.62
N GLY A 3 -21.71 -4.17 25.44
CA GLY A 3 -20.78 -3.62 24.44
C GLY A 3 -21.30 -2.35 23.78
N ASN A 4 -21.68 -1.36 24.59
CA ASN A 4 -21.95 -0.02 24.08
C ASN A 4 -20.61 0.58 23.66
N GLY A 5 -20.45 0.82 22.36
CA GLY A 5 -19.19 1.28 21.77
C GLY A 5 -18.69 2.52 22.47
N GLN A 6 -17.61 2.37 23.26
CA GLN A 6 -16.84 3.50 23.75
C GLN A 6 -16.39 4.28 22.52
N ARG A 7 -17.04 5.42 22.28
CA ARG A 7 -16.59 6.40 21.28
C ARG A 7 -15.14 6.70 21.61
N ASP A 8 -14.28 6.67 20.60
CA ASP A 8 -12.88 7.05 20.75
C ASP A 8 -12.84 8.51 21.22
N VAL A 9 -12.66 8.72 22.53
CA VAL A 9 -12.62 10.04 23.18
C VAL A 9 -11.24 10.68 23.05
N ASP A 10 -10.23 9.92 22.66
CA ASP A 10 -8.84 10.39 22.56
C ASP A 10 -8.67 11.57 21.56
N PRO A 11 -9.32 11.61 20.38
CA PRO A 11 -9.28 12.77 19.49
C PRO A 11 -9.88 14.02 20.14
N ILE A 12 -10.95 13.88 20.91
CA ILE A 12 -11.64 14.99 21.57
C ILE A 12 -10.75 15.54 22.69
N LEU A 13 -10.22 14.66 23.55
CA LEU A 13 -9.32 15.05 24.65
C LEU A 13 -8.06 15.75 24.13
N ARG A 14 -7.51 15.31 22.99
CA ARG A 14 -6.38 15.98 22.33
C ARG A 14 -6.75 17.32 21.71
N ALA A 15 -7.91 17.43 21.05
CA ALA A 15 -8.37 18.69 20.49
C ALA A 15 -8.58 19.74 21.59
N VAL A 16 -9.16 19.35 22.72
CA VAL A 16 -9.31 20.20 23.90
C VAL A 16 -7.93 20.62 24.43
N ARG A 17 -6.98 19.69 24.63
CA ARG A 17 -5.64 20.06 25.09
C ARG A 17 -4.88 20.98 24.13
N ALA A 18 -4.96 20.72 22.83
CA ALA A 18 -4.33 21.55 21.81
C ALA A 18 -4.92 22.97 21.85
N PHE A 19 -6.25 23.09 21.88
CA PHE A 19 -6.93 24.38 21.99
C PHE A 19 -6.50 25.19 23.23
N TYR A 20 -6.41 24.55 24.40
CA TYR A 20 -5.94 25.23 25.62
C TYR A 20 -4.46 25.60 25.57
N ALA A 21 -3.62 24.80 24.90
CA ALA A 21 -2.22 25.14 24.67
C ALA A 21 -2.07 26.31 23.68
N ASP A 22 -2.87 26.34 22.62
CA ASP A 22 -2.92 27.42 21.65
C ASP A 22 -3.37 28.73 22.31
N LEU A 23 -4.41 28.70 23.15
CA LEU A 23 -4.85 29.86 23.95
C LEU A 23 -3.75 30.39 24.88
N GLN A 24 -3.01 29.50 25.54
CA GLN A 24 -1.88 29.90 26.40
C GLN A 24 -0.75 30.53 25.58
N ALA A 25 -0.46 30.00 24.39
CA ALA A 25 0.56 30.56 23.49
C ALA A 25 0.13 31.92 22.93
N TRP A 26 -1.12 32.08 22.49
CA TRP A 26 -1.65 33.36 21.99
C TRP A 26 -1.69 34.42 23.08
N ALA A 27 -2.05 34.06 24.31
CA ALA A 27 -2.03 35.01 25.42
C ALA A 27 -0.62 35.48 25.82
N ALA A 28 0.42 34.67 25.55
CA ALA A 28 1.80 35.13 25.72
C ALA A 28 2.24 36.09 24.61
N ALA A 29 1.68 35.94 23.39
CA ALA A 29 2.02 36.77 22.24
C ALA A 29 1.22 38.08 22.15
N GLU A 30 -0.08 38.02 22.44
CA GLU A 30 -1.05 39.13 22.36
C GLU A 30 -1.93 39.15 23.65
N PRO A 31 -1.35 39.55 24.80
CA PRO A 31 -2.02 39.46 26.09
C PRO A 31 -3.34 40.25 26.17
N GLU A 32 -3.37 41.43 25.55
CA GLU A 32 -4.54 42.32 25.55
C GLU A 32 -5.79 41.71 24.89
N GLN A 33 -5.63 40.74 23.99
CA GLN A 33 -6.73 40.05 23.34
C GLN A 33 -7.08 38.72 24.02
N TRP A 34 -6.06 37.93 24.37
CA TRP A 34 -6.25 36.51 24.72
C TRP A 34 -6.11 36.20 26.20
N ALA A 35 -5.49 37.05 27.02
CA ALA A 35 -5.23 36.75 28.43
C ALA A 35 -6.51 36.50 29.25
N ILE A 36 -7.61 37.20 28.92
CA ILE A 36 -8.91 37.01 29.59
C ILE A 36 -9.52 35.62 29.38
N TRP A 37 -9.10 34.89 28.34
CA TRP A 37 -9.61 33.58 27.96
C TRP A 37 -8.73 32.43 28.45
N VAL A 38 -7.56 32.72 29.02
CA VAL A 38 -6.64 31.68 29.48
C VAL A 38 -7.18 31.00 30.74
N ALA A 39 -7.24 29.68 30.69
CA ALA A 39 -7.55 28.84 31.83
C ALA A 39 -6.67 27.58 31.83
N PRO A 40 -6.51 26.89 32.98
CA PRO A 40 -5.91 25.56 33.02
C PRO A 40 -6.70 24.58 32.14
N CYS A 41 -5.99 23.71 31.43
CA CYS A 41 -6.66 22.70 30.62
C CYS A 41 -7.42 21.71 31.52
N PRO A 42 -8.72 21.44 31.26
CA PRO A 42 -9.52 20.51 32.06
C PRO A 42 -9.12 19.04 31.86
N VAL A 43 -8.27 18.75 30.87
CA VAL A 43 -7.81 17.39 30.55
C VAL A 43 -6.40 17.19 31.11
N SER A 44 -6.29 16.36 32.13
CA SER A 44 -5.04 16.04 32.81
C SER A 44 -4.12 15.13 31.96
N ASP A 45 -2.83 15.12 32.30
CA ASP A 45 -1.85 14.21 31.67
C ASP A 45 -2.18 12.73 31.91
N ALA A 46 -2.86 12.42 33.02
CA ALA A 46 -3.29 11.06 33.35
C ALA A 46 -4.35 10.55 32.37
N GLU A 47 -5.27 11.40 31.94
CA GLU A 47 -6.36 11.04 31.01
C GLU A 47 -5.87 10.74 29.59
N VAL A 48 -4.77 11.37 29.17
CA VAL A 48 -4.15 11.12 27.85
C VAL A 48 -3.06 10.05 27.91
N ARG A 49 -2.71 9.59 29.13
CA ARG A 49 -1.72 8.55 29.35
C ARG A 49 -2.17 7.24 28.68
N GLY A 50 -1.21 6.54 28.06
CA GLY A 50 -1.50 5.27 27.36
C GLY A 50 -2.10 5.42 25.96
N TYR A 51 -2.28 6.64 25.45
CA TYR A 51 -2.72 6.88 24.07
C TYR A 51 -1.87 6.12 23.04
N GLY A 52 -0.54 6.16 23.18
CA GLY A 52 0.35 5.44 22.26
C GLY A 52 0.07 3.94 22.21
N ILE A 53 -0.28 3.34 23.36
CA ILE A 53 -0.67 1.93 23.47
C ILE A 53 -2.05 1.71 22.83
N ARG A 54 -3.03 2.58 23.10
CA ARG A 54 -4.37 2.49 22.48
C ARG A 54 -4.31 2.63 20.97
N LYS A 55 -3.55 3.60 20.45
CA LYS A 55 -3.30 3.80 19.01
C LYS A 55 -2.64 2.57 18.36
N ARG A 56 -1.65 1.97 19.02
CA ARG A 56 -1.03 0.72 18.55
C ARG A 56 -2.05 -0.42 18.51
N ARG A 57 -2.85 -0.62 19.56
CA ARG A 57 -3.92 -1.64 19.59
C ARG A 57 -4.99 -1.41 18.53
N VAL A 58 -5.35 -0.16 18.25
CA VAL A 58 -6.27 0.18 17.13
C VAL A 58 -5.64 -0.26 15.81
N LYS A 59 -4.37 0.08 15.57
CA LYS A 59 -3.64 -0.34 14.37
C LYS A 59 -3.57 -1.87 14.26
N GLU A 60 -3.20 -2.56 15.34
CA GLU A 60 -3.13 -4.02 15.38
C GLU A 60 -4.48 -4.66 15.02
N ARG A 61 -5.59 -4.18 15.61
CA ARG A 61 -6.94 -4.65 15.24
C ARG A 61 -7.28 -4.35 13.79
N MET A 62 -6.87 -3.20 13.28
CA MET A 62 -7.09 -2.85 11.88
C MET A 62 -6.29 -3.78 10.96
N ASP A 63 -5.02 -4.04 11.25
CA ASP A 63 -4.15 -4.92 10.47
C ASP A 63 -4.65 -6.37 10.52
N ASP A 64 -5.08 -6.84 11.70
CA ASP A 64 -5.67 -8.16 11.90
C ASP A 64 -6.97 -8.34 11.08
N ARG A 65 -7.86 -7.34 11.08
CA ARG A 65 -9.05 -7.35 10.21
C ARG A 65 -8.70 -7.43 8.73
N THR A 66 -7.66 -6.72 8.29
CA THR A 66 -7.21 -6.80 6.88
C THR A 66 -6.71 -8.22 6.56
N ARG A 67 -5.93 -8.82 7.47
CA ARG A 67 -5.44 -10.20 7.31
C ARG A 67 -6.57 -11.23 7.26
N GLN A 68 -7.59 -11.07 8.09
CA GLN A 68 -8.78 -11.96 8.09
C GLN A 68 -9.61 -11.81 6.82
N ARG A 69 -9.72 -10.59 6.27
CA ARG A 69 -10.49 -10.32 5.04
C ARG A 69 -9.78 -10.74 3.76
N GLN A 70 -8.45 -10.69 3.71
CA GLN A 70 -7.69 -10.97 2.50
C GLN A 70 -8.02 -12.34 1.86
N PRO A 71 -8.06 -13.47 2.58
CA PRO A 71 -8.44 -14.75 1.98
C PRO A 71 -9.93 -14.83 1.60
N LEU A 72 -10.79 -14.01 2.21
CA LEU A 72 -12.23 -14.00 1.95
C LEU A 72 -12.63 -13.13 0.75
N LEU A 73 -11.72 -12.29 0.24
CA LEU A 73 -12.01 -11.37 -0.86
C LEU A 73 -12.44 -12.13 -2.12
N ASN A 74 -11.73 -13.19 -2.48
CA ASN A 74 -12.04 -13.98 -3.69
C ASN A 74 -13.43 -14.61 -3.58
N THR A 75 -13.79 -15.16 -2.43
CA THR A 75 -15.13 -15.73 -2.19
C THR A 75 -16.24 -14.68 -2.36
N LEU A 76 -16.03 -13.45 -1.89
CA LEU A 76 -17.01 -12.37 -2.08
C LEU A 76 -17.15 -12.00 -3.56
N VAL A 77 -16.03 -11.89 -4.28
CA VAL A 77 -16.00 -11.54 -5.70
C VAL A 77 -16.68 -12.62 -6.54
N GLU A 78 -16.26 -13.87 -6.38
CA GLU A 78 -16.82 -15.04 -7.06
C GLU A 78 -18.34 -15.12 -6.85
N HIS A 79 -18.81 -14.93 -5.62
CA HIS A 79 -20.24 -14.90 -5.31
C HIS A 79 -21.01 -13.83 -6.10
N LEU A 80 -20.47 -12.61 -6.21
CA LEU A 80 -21.11 -11.52 -6.95
C LEU A 80 -21.04 -11.74 -8.46
N GLU A 81 -19.93 -12.25 -8.96
CA GLU A 81 -19.72 -12.61 -10.37
C GLU A 81 -20.66 -13.72 -10.82
N ASP A 82 -20.71 -14.82 -10.07
CA ASP A 82 -21.59 -15.96 -10.34
C ASP A 82 -23.05 -15.53 -10.30
N ARG A 83 -23.43 -14.75 -9.27
CA ARG A 83 -24.78 -14.20 -9.15
C ARG A 83 -25.15 -13.33 -10.35
N TYR A 84 -24.26 -12.44 -10.78
CA TYR A 84 -24.48 -11.59 -11.94
C TYR A 84 -24.56 -12.41 -13.23
N GLY A 85 -23.63 -13.32 -13.45
CA GLY A 85 -23.59 -14.22 -14.60
C GLY A 85 -24.87 -15.05 -14.73
N HIS A 86 -25.26 -15.72 -13.63
CA HIS A 86 -26.50 -16.50 -13.57
C HIS A 86 -27.74 -15.66 -13.91
N LEU A 87 -27.90 -14.47 -13.31
CA LEU A 87 -29.07 -13.63 -13.54
C LEU A 87 -29.09 -13.00 -14.94
N ARG A 88 -27.93 -12.65 -15.49
CA ARG A 88 -27.79 -12.18 -16.87
C ARG A 88 -28.19 -13.26 -17.87
N ASP A 89 -27.70 -14.47 -17.68
CA ASP A 89 -27.96 -15.59 -18.58
C ASP A 89 -29.43 -16.06 -18.46
N LEU A 90 -29.98 -16.04 -17.24
CA LEU A 90 -31.41 -16.27 -17.01
C LEU A 90 -32.26 -15.20 -17.68
N LEU A 91 -31.87 -13.92 -17.58
CA LEU A 91 -32.59 -12.82 -18.23
C LEU A 91 -32.61 -13.01 -19.74
N ALA A 92 -31.46 -13.33 -20.35
CA ALA A 92 -31.35 -13.55 -21.79
C ALA A 92 -32.24 -14.71 -22.24
N ARG A 93 -32.17 -15.88 -21.57
CA ARG A 93 -32.97 -17.05 -21.95
C ARG A 93 -34.47 -16.86 -21.70
N ALA A 94 -34.85 -16.21 -20.60
CA ALA A 94 -36.25 -16.01 -20.25
C ALA A 94 -36.90 -14.82 -20.97
N ALA A 95 -36.12 -13.92 -21.59
CA ALA A 95 -36.65 -12.83 -22.40
C ALA A 95 -37.37 -13.34 -23.66
N ASP A 96 -36.84 -14.40 -24.29
CA ASP A 96 -37.40 -14.99 -25.51
C ASP A 96 -38.52 -16.01 -25.24
N ALA A 97 -38.72 -16.39 -23.97
CA ALA A 97 -39.74 -17.35 -23.57
C ALA A 97 -41.13 -16.70 -23.49
N THR A 98 -42.14 -17.44 -23.97
CA THR A 98 -43.55 -17.07 -23.84
C THR A 98 -44.08 -17.32 -22.42
N GLY A 99 -45.19 -16.66 -22.06
CA GLY A 99 -45.82 -16.85 -20.75
C GLY A 99 -46.22 -18.31 -20.51
N GLY A 100 -45.78 -18.90 -19.40
CA GLY A 100 -46.00 -20.30 -19.04
C GLY A 100 -44.93 -21.26 -19.55
N GLN A 101 -44.08 -20.84 -20.49
CA GLN A 101 -42.99 -21.66 -21.01
C GLN A 101 -41.89 -21.85 -19.95
N THR A 102 -41.32 -23.05 -19.94
CA THR A 102 -40.19 -23.40 -19.06
C THR A 102 -38.85 -23.17 -19.75
N VAL A 103 -37.88 -22.71 -18.98
CA VAL A 103 -36.49 -22.46 -19.39
C VAL A 103 -35.57 -23.17 -18.41
N MET A 104 -34.56 -23.86 -18.93
CA MET A 104 -33.53 -24.49 -18.12
C MET A 104 -32.24 -23.66 -18.12
N LEU A 105 -31.63 -23.50 -16.95
CA LEU A 105 -30.32 -22.89 -16.78
C LEU A 105 -29.60 -23.58 -15.61
N GLU A 106 -28.37 -24.04 -15.83
CA GLU A 106 -27.51 -24.66 -14.78
C GLU A 106 -28.20 -25.80 -14.01
N GLY A 107 -28.99 -26.61 -14.71
CA GLY A 107 -29.73 -27.73 -14.11
C GLY A 107 -31.03 -27.33 -13.41
N ARG A 108 -31.30 -26.03 -13.21
CA ARG A 108 -32.55 -25.53 -12.63
C ARG A 108 -33.60 -25.23 -13.68
N THR A 109 -34.86 -25.46 -13.33
CA THR A 109 -36.01 -25.20 -14.20
C THR A 109 -36.79 -23.97 -13.72
N TYR A 110 -36.95 -23.01 -14.62
CA TYR A 110 -37.70 -21.77 -14.39
C TYR A 110 -38.92 -21.73 -15.28
N GLN A 111 -40.06 -21.29 -14.76
CA GLN A 111 -41.25 -21.02 -15.58
C GLN A 111 -41.44 -19.52 -15.77
N ARG A 112 -41.56 -19.08 -17.03
CA ARG A 112 -41.81 -17.69 -17.40
C ARG A 112 -43.21 -17.26 -16.94
N LEU A 113 -43.27 -16.20 -16.14
CA LEU A 113 -44.52 -15.65 -15.64
C LEU A 113 -44.97 -14.45 -16.48
N TRP A 114 -46.17 -14.52 -17.03
CA TRP A 114 -46.76 -13.39 -17.75
C TRP A 114 -48.02 -12.93 -17.03
N SER A 115 -48.15 -11.63 -16.75
CA SER A 115 -49.34 -11.08 -16.10
C SER A 115 -50.02 -9.99 -16.91
N ARG A 116 -51.29 -9.70 -16.62
CA ARG A 116 -52.04 -8.58 -17.23
C ARG A 116 -51.33 -7.23 -17.08
N VAL A 117 -50.48 -7.07 -16.07
CA VAL A 117 -49.67 -5.86 -15.87
C VAL A 117 -48.57 -5.76 -16.95
N ASP A 118 -47.97 -6.89 -17.35
CA ASP A 118 -47.01 -6.92 -18.46
C ASP A 118 -47.71 -6.57 -19.77
N GLU A 119 -48.87 -7.17 -20.04
CA GLU A 119 -49.68 -6.88 -21.23
C GLU A 119 -50.00 -5.39 -21.34
N ARG A 120 -50.45 -4.79 -20.23
CA ARG A 120 -50.75 -3.36 -20.19
C ARG A 120 -49.49 -2.53 -20.48
N ARG A 121 -48.34 -2.92 -19.95
CA ARG A 121 -47.08 -2.17 -20.11
C ARG A 121 -46.58 -2.21 -21.56
N VAL A 122 -46.64 -3.39 -22.19
CA VAL A 122 -46.32 -3.56 -23.62
C VAL A 122 -47.28 -2.78 -24.51
N ARG A 123 -48.59 -2.83 -24.22
CA ARG A 123 -49.61 -2.06 -24.95
C ARG A 123 -49.38 -0.55 -24.88
N LEU A 124 -48.84 -0.05 -23.77
CA LEU A 124 -48.49 1.35 -23.57
C LEU A 124 -47.09 1.71 -24.11
N GLY A 125 -46.45 0.83 -24.90
CA GLY A 125 -45.15 1.06 -25.52
C GLY A 125 -43.94 0.87 -24.59
N GLY A 126 -44.14 0.30 -23.40
CA GLY A 126 -43.06 -0.03 -22.46
C GLY A 126 -42.57 -1.47 -22.61
N LEU A 127 -41.38 -1.77 -22.09
CA LEU A 127 -40.87 -3.15 -22.00
C LEU A 127 -41.44 -3.86 -20.77
N ALA A 128 -41.99 -5.06 -20.96
CA ALA A 128 -42.40 -5.93 -19.87
C ALA A 128 -41.19 -6.40 -19.05
N ASN A 129 -41.39 -6.59 -17.75
CA ASN A 129 -40.35 -7.20 -16.94
C ASN A 129 -40.31 -8.71 -17.23
N VAL A 130 -39.10 -9.26 -17.25
CA VAL A 130 -38.88 -10.71 -17.28
C VAL A 130 -39.00 -11.22 -15.86
N ARG A 131 -40.03 -12.05 -15.64
CA ARG A 131 -40.38 -12.64 -14.36
C ARG A 131 -40.46 -14.15 -14.51
N VAL A 132 -39.93 -14.86 -13.53
CA VAL A 132 -39.95 -16.33 -13.49
C VAL A 132 -40.32 -16.82 -12.09
N ILE A 133 -40.77 -18.06 -12.01
CA ILE A 133 -40.77 -18.84 -10.78
C ILE A 133 -39.70 -19.93 -10.92
N ASP A 134 -38.84 -20.04 -9.92
CA ASP A 134 -37.94 -21.20 -9.77
C ASP A 134 -38.80 -22.39 -9.32
N LEU A 135 -38.88 -23.45 -10.14
CA LEU A 135 -39.77 -24.58 -9.88
C LEU A 135 -39.25 -25.51 -8.77
N GLU A 136 -37.94 -25.45 -8.46
CA GLU A 136 -37.37 -26.24 -7.36
C GLU A 136 -37.62 -25.54 -6.02
N SER A 137 -37.37 -24.23 -5.96
CA SER A 137 -37.48 -23.49 -4.70
C SER A 137 -38.84 -22.82 -4.50
N GLY A 138 -39.71 -22.81 -5.51
CA GLY A 138 -40.98 -22.07 -5.53
C GLY A 138 -40.83 -20.54 -5.47
N LYS A 139 -39.62 -20.00 -5.69
CA LYS A 139 -39.33 -18.58 -5.47
C LYS A 139 -39.71 -17.76 -6.71
N TYR A 140 -40.50 -16.71 -6.50
CA TYR A 140 -40.79 -15.71 -7.52
C TYR A 140 -39.62 -14.75 -7.69
N ILE A 141 -39.13 -14.61 -8.93
CA ILE A 141 -37.99 -13.77 -9.27
C ILE A 141 -38.38 -12.80 -10.37
N ASN A 142 -38.31 -11.50 -10.08
CA ASN A 142 -38.29 -10.48 -11.12
C ASN A 142 -36.87 -10.36 -11.65
N VAL A 143 -36.55 -11.16 -12.68
CA VAL A 143 -35.21 -11.31 -13.23
C VAL A 143 -34.67 -9.99 -13.75
N THR A 144 -35.51 -9.15 -14.38
CA THR A 144 -35.08 -7.81 -14.85
C THR A 144 -34.57 -6.95 -13.71
N HIS A 145 -35.23 -6.92 -12.55
CA HIS A 145 -34.78 -6.13 -11.41
C HIS A 145 -33.61 -6.81 -10.68
N ALA A 146 -33.62 -8.13 -10.57
CA ALA A 146 -32.58 -8.89 -9.89
C ALA A 146 -31.24 -8.79 -10.63
N GLU A 147 -31.26 -8.91 -11.96
CA GLU A 147 -30.08 -8.74 -12.82
C GLU A 147 -29.56 -7.30 -12.77
N ASP A 148 -30.43 -6.30 -12.83
CA ASP A 148 -29.99 -4.90 -12.73
C ASP A 148 -29.33 -4.60 -11.38
N ALA A 149 -29.92 -5.10 -10.29
CA ALA A 149 -29.29 -5.01 -8.98
C ALA A 149 -27.93 -5.74 -8.98
N ALA A 150 -27.88 -7.00 -9.41
CA ALA A 150 -26.64 -7.79 -9.41
C ALA A 150 -25.52 -7.16 -10.25
N PHE A 151 -25.86 -6.55 -11.40
CA PHE A 151 -24.90 -5.81 -12.22
C PHE A 151 -24.25 -4.66 -11.46
N TRP A 152 -25.06 -3.80 -10.82
CA TRP A 152 -24.55 -2.65 -10.08
C TRP A 152 -23.77 -3.05 -8.83
N GLU A 153 -24.21 -4.15 -8.20
CA GLU A 153 -23.56 -4.77 -7.04
C GLU A 153 -22.16 -5.30 -7.40
N TRP A 154 -22.04 -6.07 -8.48
CA TRP A 154 -20.75 -6.51 -9.02
C TRP A 154 -19.86 -5.33 -9.44
N ALA A 155 -20.41 -4.41 -10.24
CA ALA A 155 -19.64 -3.32 -10.85
C ALA A 155 -19.02 -2.38 -9.80
N ILE A 156 -19.73 -2.04 -8.72
CA ILE A 156 -19.18 -1.15 -7.68
C ILE A 156 -18.06 -1.84 -6.89
N VAL A 157 -18.20 -3.15 -6.62
CA VAL A 157 -17.17 -3.93 -5.91
C VAL A 157 -15.91 -4.04 -6.75
N GLU A 158 -16.04 -4.38 -8.03
CA GLU A 158 -14.88 -4.49 -8.92
C GLU A 158 -14.16 -3.15 -9.12
N VAL A 159 -14.91 -2.05 -9.27
CA VAL A 159 -14.30 -0.71 -9.34
C VAL A 159 -13.55 -0.38 -8.05
N LEU A 160 -14.13 -0.63 -6.87
CA LEU A 160 -13.46 -0.39 -5.58
C LEU A 160 -12.23 -1.27 -5.40
N ARG A 161 -12.31 -2.55 -5.79
CA ARG A 161 -11.24 -3.55 -5.68
C ARG A 161 -10.05 -3.19 -6.55
N HIS A 162 -10.27 -2.87 -7.83
CA HIS A 162 -9.17 -2.61 -8.77
C HIS A 162 -8.59 -1.20 -8.71
N SER A 163 -9.34 -0.22 -8.21
CA SER A 163 -8.88 1.18 -8.14
C SER A 163 -8.51 1.66 -6.73
N GLY A 164 -9.05 1.03 -5.68
CA GLY A 164 -8.86 1.45 -4.30
C GLY A 164 -9.39 2.85 -4.00
N VAL A 165 -10.27 3.41 -4.84
CA VAL A 165 -10.91 4.70 -4.60
C VAL A 165 -11.81 4.62 -3.36
N ARG A 166 -12.09 5.77 -2.75
CA ARG A 166 -13.08 5.86 -1.68
C ARG A 166 -14.48 5.67 -2.27
N ILE A 167 -15.44 5.25 -1.45
CA ILE A 167 -16.82 5.09 -1.91
C ILE A 167 -17.40 6.38 -2.47
N GLU A 168 -17.14 7.53 -1.83
CA GLU A 168 -17.65 8.81 -2.31
C GLU A 168 -17.05 9.17 -3.66
N GLU A 169 -15.75 8.91 -3.85
CA GLU A 169 -15.03 9.11 -5.10
C GLU A 169 -15.54 8.18 -6.21
N ALA A 170 -15.83 6.91 -5.90
CA ALA A 170 -16.41 5.95 -6.85
C ALA A 170 -17.78 6.44 -7.37
N LEU A 171 -18.62 6.93 -6.46
CA LEU A 171 -19.96 7.43 -6.77
C LEU A 171 -19.94 8.81 -7.46
N GLU A 172 -18.80 9.50 -7.43
CA GLU A 172 -18.54 10.76 -8.15
C GLU A 172 -17.94 10.54 -9.54
N LEU A 173 -17.58 9.30 -9.90
CA LEU A 173 -17.09 9.00 -11.24
C LEU A 173 -18.13 9.37 -12.29
N THR A 174 -17.70 10.07 -13.31
CA THR A 174 -18.51 10.44 -14.47
C THR A 174 -17.87 9.91 -15.75
N HIS A 175 -18.58 10.00 -16.87
CA HIS A 175 -18.00 9.72 -18.18
C HIS A 175 -16.73 10.56 -18.47
N LEU A 176 -16.65 11.77 -17.89
CA LEU A 176 -15.49 12.67 -18.02
C LEU A 176 -14.27 12.22 -17.20
N SER A 177 -14.48 11.30 -16.25
CA SER A 177 -13.41 10.66 -15.48
C SER A 177 -12.60 9.69 -16.33
N ILE A 178 -13.07 9.31 -17.53
CA ILE A 178 -12.38 8.36 -18.41
C ILE A 178 -11.56 9.15 -19.43
N ARG A 179 -10.24 8.97 -19.41
CA ARG A 179 -9.33 9.60 -20.38
C ARG A 179 -8.48 8.55 -21.08
N GLN A 180 -8.03 8.88 -22.28
CA GLN A 180 -7.06 8.08 -23.02
C GLN A 180 -5.74 8.83 -23.06
N TYR A 181 -4.65 8.12 -22.78
CA TYR A 181 -3.30 8.64 -22.91
C TYR A 181 -2.55 7.79 -23.93
N GLN A 182 -2.17 8.42 -25.04
CA GLN A 182 -1.35 7.78 -26.05
C GLN A 182 0.12 8.04 -25.72
N ARG A 183 0.88 6.96 -25.55
CA ARG A 183 2.32 7.02 -25.36
C ARG A 183 3.03 7.34 -26.69
N PRO A 184 4.28 7.83 -26.65
CA PRO A 184 5.05 8.11 -27.87
C PRO A 184 5.26 6.90 -28.80
N ASN A 185 5.17 5.68 -28.29
CA ASN A 185 5.25 4.43 -29.05
C ASN A 185 3.91 4.03 -29.71
N GLY A 186 2.85 4.84 -29.58
CA GLY A 186 1.52 4.58 -30.14
C GLY A 186 0.57 3.79 -29.25
N GLU A 187 1.05 3.25 -28.12
CA GLU A 187 0.23 2.51 -27.15
C GLU A 187 -0.79 3.42 -26.45
N VAL A 188 -2.06 3.02 -26.40
CA VAL A 188 -3.13 3.77 -25.73
C VAL A 188 -3.40 3.16 -24.36
N ILE A 189 -3.22 3.96 -23.32
CA ILE A 189 -3.53 3.61 -21.94
C ILE A 189 -4.80 4.33 -21.52
N ALA A 190 -5.77 3.59 -21.00
CA ALA A 190 -6.97 4.16 -20.41
C ALA A 190 -6.67 4.63 -18.98
N LEU A 191 -7.07 5.84 -18.66
CA LEU A 191 -6.84 6.51 -17.39
C LEU A 191 -8.17 6.82 -16.70
N LEU A 192 -8.23 6.55 -15.40
CA LEU A 192 -9.35 6.95 -14.55
C LEU A 192 -8.93 8.16 -13.71
N VAL A 193 -9.57 9.29 -13.97
CA VAL A 193 -9.35 10.56 -13.29
C VAL A 193 -10.31 10.69 -12.12
N ILE A 194 -9.75 10.80 -10.92
CA ILE A 194 -10.49 10.96 -9.68
C ILE A 194 -10.48 12.43 -9.29
N ALA A 195 -11.67 13.01 -9.19
CA ALA A 195 -11.85 14.38 -8.76
C ALA A 195 -11.30 14.60 -7.32
N PRO A 196 -10.87 15.83 -6.99
CA PRO A 196 -10.45 16.16 -5.63
C PRO A 196 -11.56 15.83 -4.62
N SER A 197 -11.18 15.11 -3.56
CA SER A 197 -12.04 14.81 -2.41
C SER A 197 -11.32 15.31 -1.15
N LYS A 198 -11.29 14.52 -0.07
CA LYS A 198 -10.68 14.85 1.24
C LYS A 198 -9.22 15.33 1.21
N SER A 199 -8.47 15.06 0.15
CA SER A 199 -7.05 15.42 0.02
C SER A 199 -6.78 16.58 -0.94
N ASP A 200 -7.84 17.21 -1.47
CA ASP A 200 -7.80 18.39 -2.35
C ASP A 200 -6.81 18.29 -3.53
N ARG A 201 -6.65 17.06 -4.08
CA ARG A 201 -5.85 16.81 -5.29
C ARG A 201 -6.57 15.85 -6.21
N GLU A 202 -6.64 16.24 -7.48
CA GLU A 202 -6.95 15.34 -8.58
C GLU A 202 -5.86 14.28 -8.67
N ARG A 203 -6.25 13.03 -8.90
CA ARG A 203 -5.29 11.96 -9.15
C ARG A 203 -5.76 11.10 -10.30
N VAL A 204 -4.78 10.52 -10.98
CA VAL A 204 -5.00 9.70 -12.17
C VAL A 204 -4.54 8.29 -11.88
N ILE A 205 -5.41 7.34 -12.14
CA ILE A 205 -5.17 5.91 -11.95
C ILE A 205 -5.09 5.29 -13.35
N PRO A 206 -3.94 4.74 -13.77
CA PRO A 206 -3.88 3.88 -14.95
C PRO A 206 -4.79 2.67 -14.74
N MET A 207 -5.73 2.44 -15.66
CA MET A 207 -6.64 1.31 -15.52
C MET A 207 -5.92 0.00 -15.89
N SER A 208 -6.05 -1.01 -15.04
CA SER A 208 -5.75 -2.39 -15.42
C SER A 208 -6.76 -2.87 -16.48
N ALA A 209 -6.48 -4.00 -17.12
CA ALA A 209 -7.39 -4.58 -18.10
C ALA A 209 -8.76 -4.89 -17.48
N GLU A 210 -8.77 -5.39 -16.24
CA GLU A 210 -9.97 -5.71 -15.47
C GLU A 210 -10.77 -4.45 -15.15
N LEU A 211 -10.13 -3.42 -14.59
CA LEU A 211 -10.81 -2.15 -14.29
C LEU A 211 -11.40 -1.51 -15.56
N PHE A 212 -10.65 -1.54 -16.66
CA PHE A 212 -11.13 -1.03 -17.94
C PHE A 212 -12.35 -1.82 -18.44
N ALA A 213 -12.34 -3.15 -18.33
CA ALA A 213 -13.45 -4.00 -18.76
C ALA A 213 -14.74 -3.69 -17.99
N VAL A 214 -14.64 -3.47 -16.67
CA VAL A 214 -15.79 -3.14 -15.81
C VAL A 214 -16.33 -1.74 -16.11
N ILE A 215 -15.45 -0.74 -16.24
CA ILE A 215 -15.85 0.62 -16.63
C ILE A 215 -16.53 0.60 -18.01
N ALA A 216 -15.99 -0.14 -18.96
CA ALA A 216 -16.59 -0.30 -20.28
C ALA A 216 -17.96 -1.01 -20.20
N ALA A 217 -18.14 -1.98 -19.30
CA ALA A 217 -19.43 -2.63 -19.06
C ALA A 217 -20.47 -1.63 -18.51
N ILE A 218 -20.08 -0.76 -17.58
CA ILE A 218 -20.93 0.32 -17.06
C ILE A 218 -21.34 1.29 -18.17
N VAL A 219 -20.38 1.75 -19.00
CA VAL A 219 -20.69 2.63 -20.14
C VAL A 219 -21.66 1.94 -21.11
N ARG A 220 -21.39 0.68 -21.49
CA ARG A 220 -22.30 -0.09 -22.38
C ARG A 220 -23.70 -0.24 -21.81
N ARG A 221 -23.84 -0.48 -20.50
CA ARG A 221 -25.13 -0.59 -19.82
C ARG A 221 -25.96 0.68 -20.01
N HIS A 222 -25.33 1.86 -19.89
CA HIS A 222 -26.01 3.14 -20.11
C HIS A 222 -26.30 3.41 -21.58
N THR A 223 -25.38 3.09 -22.47
CA THR A 223 -25.49 3.42 -23.90
C THR A 223 -26.24 2.37 -24.73
N THR A 224 -26.83 1.38 -24.08
CA THR A 224 -27.62 0.33 -24.76
C THR A 224 -28.77 0.96 -25.55
N GLY A 225 -28.93 0.56 -26.82
CA GLY A 225 -29.93 1.12 -27.73
C GLY A 225 -29.61 2.54 -28.20
N SER A 226 -28.33 2.86 -28.39
CA SER A 226 -27.82 4.17 -28.85
C SER A 226 -28.20 5.34 -27.94
N ARG A 227 -28.40 5.05 -26.65
CA ARG A 227 -28.68 6.05 -25.63
C ARG A 227 -27.38 6.77 -25.22
N THR A 228 -27.52 7.98 -24.74
CA THR A 228 -26.44 8.68 -24.02
C THR A 228 -26.57 8.41 -22.53
N ILE A 229 -25.47 8.57 -21.80
CA ILE A 229 -25.49 8.50 -20.33
C ILE A 229 -26.33 9.68 -19.82
N PRO A 230 -27.41 9.44 -19.05
CA PRO A 230 -28.26 10.51 -18.54
C PRO A 230 -27.46 11.48 -17.66
N LEU A 231 -27.81 12.77 -17.72
CA LEU A 231 -27.25 13.79 -16.83
C LEU A 231 -28.12 13.87 -15.57
N LEU A 232 -27.56 13.53 -14.41
CA LEU A 232 -28.26 13.57 -13.13
C LEU A 232 -27.51 14.46 -12.14
N PRO A 233 -28.22 15.21 -11.27
CA PRO A 233 -27.60 15.81 -10.11
C PRO A 233 -27.34 14.74 -9.05
N ARG A 234 -26.23 14.88 -8.30
CA ARG A 234 -25.93 14.07 -7.11
C ARG A 234 -26.04 14.94 -5.87
N TYR A 235 -26.75 14.47 -4.84
CA TYR A 235 -26.79 15.14 -3.54
C TYR A 235 -25.60 14.70 -2.69
N ASP A 236 -24.78 15.65 -2.24
CA ASP A 236 -23.74 15.42 -1.24
C ASP A 236 -24.35 15.61 0.17
N PRO A 237 -24.40 14.56 1.02
CA PRO A 237 -25.00 14.66 2.34
C PRO A 237 -24.15 15.44 3.35
N LYS A 238 -22.84 15.60 3.12
CA LYS A 238 -21.91 16.33 3.99
C LYS A 238 -21.97 17.82 3.73
N GLU A 239 -21.97 18.22 2.46
CA GLU A 239 -22.09 19.62 2.04
C GLU A 239 -23.56 20.09 1.97
N ARG A 240 -24.50 19.13 1.95
CA ARG A 240 -25.95 19.35 1.80
C ARG A 240 -26.31 20.10 0.51
N GLN A 241 -25.54 19.86 -0.54
CA GLN A 241 -25.71 20.52 -1.83
C GLN A 241 -25.86 19.47 -2.95
N SER A 242 -26.61 19.85 -3.98
CA SER A 242 -26.73 19.05 -5.20
C SER A 242 -25.71 19.56 -6.22
N SER A 243 -24.98 18.64 -6.83
CA SER A 243 -24.10 18.95 -7.96
C SER A 243 -24.91 19.43 -9.17
N PRO A 244 -24.29 20.15 -10.11
CA PRO A 244 -24.82 20.27 -11.46
C PRO A 244 -25.11 18.89 -12.08
N PRO A 245 -26.06 18.78 -13.02
CA PRO A 245 -26.31 17.53 -13.74
C PRO A 245 -25.08 17.06 -14.51
N MET A 246 -24.61 15.85 -14.22
CA MET A 246 -23.38 15.28 -14.80
C MET A 246 -23.62 13.83 -15.23
N PRO A 247 -22.84 13.29 -16.19
CA PRO A 247 -22.98 11.92 -16.67
C PRO A 247 -22.32 10.93 -15.70
N PHE A 248 -22.86 10.81 -14.48
CA PHE A 248 -22.35 9.89 -13.45
C PHE A 248 -22.34 8.44 -13.94
N LEU A 249 -21.37 7.62 -13.52
CA LEU A 249 -21.30 6.22 -13.94
C LEU A 249 -22.23 5.34 -13.11
N PHE A 250 -22.32 5.56 -11.80
CA PHE A 250 -23.16 4.78 -10.89
C PHE A 250 -24.56 5.41 -10.74
N GLN A 251 -25.36 5.26 -11.79
CA GLN A 251 -26.78 5.66 -11.80
C GLN A 251 -27.66 4.43 -11.85
N ARG A 252 -28.79 4.48 -11.15
CA ARG A 252 -29.78 3.40 -11.17
C ARG A 252 -31.18 3.93 -11.39
N LYS A 253 -32.06 3.06 -11.87
CA LYS A 253 -33.47 3.36 -12.04
C LYS A 253 -34.28 2.74 -10.90
N ILE A 254 -34.83 3.57 -10.02
CA ILE A 254 -35.80 3.12 -9.01
C ILE A 254 -37.20 3.49 -9.49
N GLY A 255 -37.94 2.48 -9.94
CA GLY A 255 -39.28 2.68 -10.50
C GLY A 255 -39.22 3.56 -11.75
N THR A 256 -39.70 4.79 -11.65
CA THR A 256 -39.66 5.78 -12.74
C THR A 256 -38.54 6.80 -12.61
N LYS A 257 -37.87 6.88 -11.45
CA LYS A 257 -36.82 7.85 -11.18
C LYS A 257 -35.44 7.29 -11.51
N HIS A 258 -34.60 8.12 -12.09
CA HIS A 258 -33.16 7.86 -12.20
C HIS A 258 -32.46 8.67 -11.12
N GLU A 259 -31.58 8.02 -10.37
CA GLU A 259 -30.79 8.66 -9.33
C GLU A 259 -29.36 8.11 -9.33
N VAL A 260 -28.43 8.92 -8.84
CA VAL A 260 -27.08 8.46 -8.54
C VAL A 260 -27.13 7.60 -7.28
N MET A 261 -26.39 6.49 -7.28
CA MET A 261 -26.35 5.58 -6.15
C MET A 261 -25.77 6.28 -4.90
N SER A 262 -26.36 6.01 -3.74
CA SER A 262 -25.89 6.54 -2.45
C SER A 262 -24.86 5.63 -1.78
N ASP A 263 -24.05 6.22 -0.90
CA ASP A 263 -23.08 5.50 -0.06
C ASP A 263 -23.73 4.40 0.78
N THR A 264 -24.89 4.72 1.36
CA THR A 264 -25.68 3.85 2.22
C THR A 264 -26.19 2.64 1.47
N THR A 265 -26.50 2.79 0.17
CA THR A 265 -26.89 1.67 -0.69
C THR A 265 -25.78 0.64 -0.78
N VAL A 266 -24.56 1.07 -1.11
CA VAL A 266 -23.40 0.17 -1.27
C VAL A 266 -23.06 -0.50 0.06
N VAL A 267 -23.09 0.24 1.17
CA VAL A 267 -22.83 -0.32 2.50
C VAL A 267 -23.85 -1.39 2.87
N ASN A 268 -25.14 -1.14 2.63
CA ASN A 268 -26.20 -2.10 2.95
C ASN A 268 -26.16 -3.32 2.03
N MET A 269 -25.81 -3.12 0.74
CA MET A 269 -25.54 -4.21 -0.18
C MET A 269 -24.41 -5.12 0.34
N LEU A 270 -23.24 -4.56 0.67
CA LEU A 270 -22.10 -5.35 1.14
C LEU A 270 -22.45 -6.13 2.42
N LYS A 271 -23.17 -5.50 3.36
CA LYS A 271 -23.63 -6.18 4.57
C LYS A 271 -24.54 -7.36 4.26
N ARG A 272 -25.50 -7.19 3.34
CA ARG A 272 -26.41 -8.25 2.91
C ARG A 272 -25.65 -9.42 2.31
N HIS A 273 -24.75 -9.19 1.36
CA HIS A 273 -23.97 -10.27 0.73
C HIS A 273 -23.01 -10.96 1.69
N CYS A 274 -22.40 -10.23 2.63
CA CYS A 274 -21.61 -10.86 3.69
C CYS A 274 -22.47 -11.74 4.60
N ALA A 275 -23.70 -11.33 4.90
CA ALA A 275 -24.62 -12.13 5.71
C ALA A 275 -25.09 -13.39 4.97
N GLU A 276 -25.39 -13.28 3.68
CA GLU A 276 -25.73 -14.43 2.81
C GLU A 276 -24.56 -15.43 2.74
N LEU A 277 -23.33 -14.95 2.55
CA LEU A 277 -22.14 -15.79 2.52
C LEU A 277 -21.80 -16.44 3.87
N ALA A 278 -22.21 -15.84 4.99
CA ALA A 278 -21.94 -16.37 6.32
C ALA A 278 -22.64 -17.72 6.58
N GLU A 279 -23.69 -18.05 5.82
CA GLU A 279 -24.36 -19.36 5.89
C GLU A 279 -23.46 -20.50 5.38
N GLN A 280 -22.60 -20.22 4.40
CA GLN A 280 -21.77 -21.23 3.70
C GLN A 280 -20.28 -21.10 4.05
N HIS A 281 -19.85 -19.91 4.47
CA HIS A 281 -18.46 -19.58 4.75
C HIS A 281 -18.34 -18.99 6.17
N PRO A 282 -17.94 -19.79 7.18
CA PRO A 282 -17.86 -19.36 8.58
C PRO A 282 -17.00 -18.11 8.81
N GLY A 283 -16.03 -17.82 7.93
CA GLY A 283 -15.21 -16.60 7.97
C GLY A 283 -16.01 -15.29 7.93
N PHE A 284 -17.20 -15.30 7.31
CA PHE A 284 -18.09 -14.12 7.22
C PHE A 284 -18.98 -13.92 8.46
N LEU A 285 -19.06 -14.89 9.38
CA LEU A 285 -19.83 -14.74 10.63
C LEU A 285 -19.25 -13.64 11.54
N ALA A 286 -17.92 -13.54 11.58
CA ALA A 286 -17.21 -12.55 12.37
C ALA A 286 -16.73 -11.34 11.53
N THR A 287 -16.87 -11.40 10.20
CA THR A 287 -16.22 -10.47 9.27
C THR A 287 -17.20 -9.99 8.20
N SER A 288 -17.50 -8.69 8.20
CA SER A 288 -18.14 -8.04 7.04
C SER A 288 -17.13 -7.20 6.27
N PHE A 289 -17.36 -7.01 4.98
CA PHE A 289 -16.64 -6.04 4.16
C PHE A 289 -17.30 -4.66 4.25
N THR A 290 -16.46 -3.64 4.24
CA THR A 290 -16.85 -2.24 4.04
C THR A 290 -16.14 -1.70 2.80
N PRO A 291 -16.63 -0.63 2.17
CA PRO A 291 -15.96 -0.04 1.00
C PRO A 291 -14.49 0.32 1.27
N HIS A 292 -14.18 0.69 2.51
CA HIS A 292 -12.82 1.02 2.91
C HIS A 292 -11.86 -0.19 2.93
N ASP A 293 -12.37 -1.40 3.11
CA ASP A 293 -11.56 -2.60 3.15
C ASP A 293 -10.91 -2.91 1.80
N PHE A 294 -11.62 -2.72 0.68
CA PHE A 294 -11.07 -2.89 -0.68
C PHE A 294 -9.84 -2.02 -0.90
N ARG A 295 -9.90 -0.76 -0.46
CA ARG A 295 -8.78 0.16 -0.51
C ARG A 295 -7.58 -0.31 0.33
N ARG A 296 -7.81 -0.89 1.51
CA ARG A 296 -6.74 -1.43 2.36
C ARG A 296 -6.12 -2.70 1.77
N LEU A 297 -6.95 -3.55 1.19
CA LEU A 297 -6.52 -4.78 0.51
C LEU A 297 -5.67 -4.44 -0.71
N LEU A 298 -6.13 -3.54 -1.59
CA LEU A 298 -5.33 -3.09 -2.74
C LEU A 298 -4.03 -2.43 -2.30
N ALA A 299 -4.06 -1.54 -1.29
CA ALA A 299 -2.84 -0.90 -0.79
C ALA A 299 -1.82 -1.92 -0.27
N THR A 300 -2.29 -2.97 0.40
CA THR A 300 -1.46 -4.07 0.90
C THR A 300 -0.89 -4.87 -0.27
N GLU A 301 -1.71 -5.25 -1.24
CA GLU A 301 -1.31 -6.00 -2.43
C GLU A 301 -0.27 -5.23 -3.29
N LEU A 302 -0.49 -3.94 -3.55
CA LEU A 302 0.45 -3.12 -4.32
C LEU A 302 1.83 -3.08 -3.67
N VAL A 303 1.89 -2.90 -2.35
CA VAL A 303 3.18 -2.86 -1.65
C VAL A 303 3.79 -4.26 -1.56
N ASN A 304 2.99 -5.30 -1.38
CA ASN A 304 3.46 -6.69 -1.32
C ASN A 304 3.87 -7.27 -2.70
N SER A 305 3.46 -6.64 -3.80
CA SER A 305 3.88 -6.97 -5.17
C SER A 305 5.10 -6.19 -5.64
N GLY A 306 5.68 -5.32 -4.79
CA GLY A 306 6.91 -4.61 -5.07
C GLY A 306 6.75 -3.17 -5.53
N LEU A 307 5.53 -2.62 -5.51
CA LEU A 307 5.33 -1.21 -5.82
C LEU A 307 5.94 -0.36 -4.68
N PRO A 308 6.83 0.59 -5.00
CA PRO A 308 7.35 1.51 -4.00
C PRO A 308 6.22 2.25 -3.27
N ILE A 309 6.31 2.29 -1.94
CA ILE A 309 5.24 2.80 -1.07
C ILE A 309 4.81 4.24 -1.40
N HIS A 310 5.73 5.08 -1.91
CA HIS A 310 5.41 6.44 -2.32
C HIS A 310 4.58 6.51 -3.60
N ILE A 311 4.75 5.55 -4.52
CA ILE A 311 3.91 5.42 -5.72
C ILE A 311 2.52 4.93 -5.32
N GLY A 312 2.45 3.91 -4.46
CA GLY A 312 1.17 3.45 -3.89
C GLY A 312 0.43 4.56 -3.13
N ALA A 313 1.16 5.41 -2.40
CA ALA A 313 0.60 6.60 -1.76
C ALA A 313 0.01 7.60 -2.76
N ALA A 314 0.69 7.84 -3.88
CA ALA A 314 0.22 8.74 -4.93
C ALA A 314 -1.05 8.21 -5.62
N LEU A 315 -1.10 6.93 -5.98
CA LEU A 315 -2.27 6.28 -6.59
C LEU A 315 -3.51 6.35 -5.67
N LEU A 316 -3.30 6.20 -4.37
CA LEU A 316 -4.36 6.32 -3.38
C LEU A 316 -4.68 7.79 -3.04
N GLY A 317 -3.82 8.76 -3.35
CA GLY A 317 -4.03 10.17 -2.96
C GLY A 317 -3.77 10.42 -1.47
N HIS A 318 -2.72 9.81 -0.91
CA HIS A 318 -2.28 10.05 0.45
C HIS A 318 -1.21 11.16 0.50
N LEU A 319 -1.49 12.25 1.24
CA LEU A 319 -0.53 13.35 1.45
C LEU A 319 0.65 12.96 2.34
N ASN A 320 0.44 12.01 3.24
CA ASN A 320 1.45 11.54 4.18
C ASN A 320 1.71 10.05 3.95
N LEU A 321 2.99 9.69 3.78
CA LEU A 321 3.41 8.29 3.64
C LEU A 321 3.04 7.44 4.87
N GLN A 322 2.92 8.05 6.06
CA GLN A 322 2.43 7.38 7.26
C GLN A 322 0.99 6.88 7.10
N THR A 323 0.17 7.58 6.30
CA THR A 323 -1.17 7.11 5.96
C THR A 323 -1.04 5.80 5.20
N THR A 324 -0.27 5.73 4.10
CA THR A 324 -0.07 4.46 3.36
C THR A 324 0.55 3.36 4.22
N ARG A 325 1.52 3.67 5.09
CA ARG A 325 2.07 2.70 6.07
C ARG A 325 1.04 2.15 7.06
N GLY A 326 -0.06 2.86 7.29
CA GLY A 326 -1.18 2.39 8.11
C GLY A 326 -2.15 1.46 7.34
N TYR A 327 -2.05 1.42 6.01
CA TYR A 327 -2.89 0.56 5.17
C TYR A 327 -2.21 -0.76 4.84
N VAL A 328 -0.86 -0.77 4.80
CA VAL A 328 -0.08 -1.95 4.45
C VAL A 328 0.11 -2.83 5.69
N ALA A 329 -0.49 -4.01 5.67
CA ALA A 329 -0.11 -5.09 6.56
C ALA A 329 1.14 -5.78 5.98
N VAL A 330 2.33 -5.30 6.35
CA VAL A 330 3.60 -5.91 5.89
C VAL A 330 3.77 -7.26 6.57
N PHE A 331 3.92 -8.34 5.78
CA PHE A 331 4.29 -9.65 6.30
C PHE A 331 5.82 -9.76 6.38
N ASN A 332 6.35 -10.43 7.41
CA ASN A 332 7.81 -10.58 7.59
C ASN A 332 8.46 -11.30 6.40
N GLU A 333 7.75 -12.26 5.80
CA GLU A 333 8.18 -12.96 4.59
C GLU A 333 8.27 -12.02 3.37
N ASP A 334 7.41 -11.01 3.28
CA ASP A 334 7.44 -10.05 2.18
C ASP A 334 8.65 -9.13 2.27
N VAL A 335 9.08 -8.73 3.47
CA VAL A 335 10.33 -7.95 3.65
C VAL A 335 11.52 -8.73 3.09
N VAL A 336 11.59 -10.02 3.40
CA VAL A 336 12.63 -10.91 2.89
C VAL A 336 12.55 -11.05 1.38
N ARG A 337 11.34 -11.31 0.82
CA ARG A 337 11.11 -11.46 -0.62
C ARG A 337 11.49 -10.20 -1.41
N HIS A 338 11.10 -9.02 -0.93
CA HIS A 338 11.41 -7.75 -1.58
C HIS A 338 12.90 -7.44 -1.55
N TYR A 339 13.55 -7.73 -0.41
CA TYR A 339 14.99 -7.54 -0.28
C TYR A 339 15.76 -8.47 -1.21
N GLN A 340 15.38 -9.75 -1.29
CA GLN A 340 15.96 -10.71 -2.23
C GLN A 340 15.73 -10.29 -3.69
N GLY A 341 14.49 -9.91 -4.08
CA GLY A 341 14.20 -9.45 -5.44
C GLY A 341 14.87 -8.10 -5.80
N PHE A 342 15.14 -7.23 -4.82
CA PHE A 342 15.99 -6.06 -5.01
C PHE A 342 17.44 -6.46 -5.31
N LEU A 343 18.00 -7.39 -4.54
CA LEU A 343 19.35 -7.92 -4.78
C LEU A 343 19.45 -8.58 -6.16
N ASP A 344 18.45 -9.35 -6.56
CA ASP A 344 18.45 -10.07 -7.84
C ASP A 344 18.32 -9.14 -9.04
N ARG A 345 17.44 -8.14 -9.00
CA ARG A 345 17.38 -7.10 -10.05
C ARG A 345 18.69 -6.34 -10.19
N ARG A 346 19.36 -6.06 -9.07
CA ARG A 346 20.66 -5.38 -9.07
C ARG A 346 21.76 -6.29 -9.63
N ARG A 347 21.68 -7.60 -9.43
CA ARG A 347 22.58 -8.59 -10.06
C ARG A 347 22.33 -8.68 -11.56
N GLN A 348 21.07 -8.69 -12.00
CA GLN A 348 20.68 -8.78 -13.41
C GLN A 348 20.99 -7.50 -14.21
N ALA A 349 20.90 -6.33 -13.58
CA ALA A 349 21.21 -5.05 -14.22
C ALA A 349 22.71 -4.78 -14.38
N ARG A 350 23.58 -5.66 -13.86
CA ARG A 350 25.03 -5.55 -14.04
C ARG A 350 25.44 -6.18 -15.37
N PRO A 351 26.35 -5.55 -16.14
CA PRO A 351 26.88 -6.14 -17.35
C PRO A 351 27.44 -7.53 -17.08
N THR A 352 27.17 -8.49 -17.97
CA THR A 352 27.71 -9.85 -17.90
C THR A 352 29.25 -9.89 -17.82
N ASP A 353 29.91 -8.86 -18.35
CA ASP A 353 31.37 -8.68 -18.31
C ASP A 353 31.92 -8.48 -16.88
N GLU A 354 31.10 -8.04 -15.91
CA GLU A 354 31.50 -7.99 -14.50
C GLU A 354 31.61 -9.38 -13.86
N TYR A 355 31.01 -10.41 -14.47
CA TYR A 355 30.99 -11.80 -14.01
C TYR A 355 31.73 -12.74 -14.97
N ARG A 356 32.75 -12.24 -15.69
CA ARG A 356 33.65 -13.17 -16.38
C ARG A 356 34.39 -14.03 -15.35
N PRO A 357 34.65 -15.31 -15.64
CA PRO A 357 35.53 -16.11 -14.80
C PRO A 357 36.87 -15.37 -14.68
N VAL A 358 37.27 -15.12 -13.44
CA VAL A 358 38.55 -14.48 -13.13
C VAL A 358 39.64 -15.41 -13.64
N THR A 359 40.60 -14.88 -14.40
CA THR A 359 41.70 -15.72 -14.91
C THR A 359 42.66 -16.03 -13.76
N ASP A 360 43.32 -17.19 -13.78
CA ASP A 360 44.28 -17.57 -12.73
C ASP A 360 45.34 -16.47 -12.44
N PRO A 361 45.88 -15.74 -13.44
CA PRO A 361 46.80 -14.62 -13.18
C PRO A 361 46.15 -13.42 -12.48
N GLU A 362 44.87 -13.14 -12.75
CA GLU A 362 44.13 -12.06 -12.08
C GLU A 362 43.76 -12.42 -10.66
N TRP A 363 43.48 -13.71 -10.43
CA TRP A 363 43.25 -14.23 -9.09
C TRP A 363 44.54 -14.20 -8.26
N LEU A 364 45.67 -14.63 -8.84
CA LEU A 364 46.98 -14.54 -8.21
C LEU A 364 47.36 -13.09 -7.90
N GLY A 365 47.16 -12.17 -8.84
CA GLY A 365 47.40 -10.73 -8.64
C GLY A 365 46.47 -10.09 -7.59
N PHE A 366 45.25 -10.59 -7.45
CA PHE A 366 44.32 -10.19 -6.38
C PHE A 366 44.78 -10.72 -5.01
N GLU A 367 45.26 -11.96 -4.91
CA GLU A 367 45.80 -12.53 -3.67
C GLU A 367 47.10 -11.81 -3.26
N GLU A 368 48.04 -11.61 -4.18
CA GLU A 368 49.28 -10.85 -3.96
C GLU A 368 49.00 -9.40 -3.54
N HIS A 369 47.90 -8.80 -4.01
CA HIS A 369 47.49 -7.44 -3.62
C HIS A 369 47.26 -7.28 -2.12
N PHE A 370 46.73 -8.32 -1.43
CA PHE A 370 46.52 -8.26 0.02
C PHE A 370 47.84 -8.29 0.79
N ASP A 371 48.84 -9.01 0.27
CA ASP A 371 50.17 -9.08 0.87
C ASP A 371 50.98 -7.80 0.63
N GLN A 372 50.92 -7.23 -0.58
CA GLN A 372 51.55 -5.95 -0.93
C GLN A 372 51.00 -4.76 -0.13
N ARG A 373 49.83 -4.91 0.51
CA ARG A 373 49.17 -3.87 1.32
C ARG A 373 49.31 -4.06 2.84
N LYS A 374 50.14 -5.00 3.27
CA LYS A 374 50.63 -5.07 4.65
C LYS A 374 51.62 -3.92 4.87
N VAL A 375 51.30 -3.06 5.83
CA VAL A 375 52.14 -1.94 6.26
C VAL A 375 52.49 -2.11 7.73
N GLU A 376 53.45 -1.33 8.23
CA GLU A 376 54.02 -1.49 9.59
C GLU A 376 52.98 -1.75 10.68
N LEU A 377 51.88 -0.99 10.70
CA LEU A 377 50.86 -1.06 11.75
C LEU A 377 49.73 -2.06 11.50
N GLY A 378 49.65 -2.67 10.31
CA GLY A 378 48.55 -3.57 9.94
C GLY A 378 48.28 -3.63 8.44
N GLY A 379 47.01 -3.75 8.04
CA GLY A 379 46.62 -3.92 6.64
C GLY A 379 45.82 -2.73 6.10
N CYS A 380 46.13 -2.30 4.87
CA CYS A 380 45.34 -1.26 4.18
C CYS A 380 44.09 -1.88 3.53
N ALA A 381 42.91 -1.50 3.99
CA ALA A 381 41.60 -1.98 3.49
C ALA A 381 41.09 -1.23 2.24
N ARG A 382 41.96 -0.44 1.61
CA ARG A 382 41.59 0.33 0.42
C ARG A 382 41.26 -0.64 -0.74
N PRO A 383 40.21 -0.35 -1.55
CA PRO A 383 39.81 -1.25 -2.65
C PRO A 383 40.91 -1.56 -3.65
N TYR A 384 40.82 -2.74 -4.26
CA TYR A 384 41.68 -3.18 -5.37
C TYR A 384 41.67 -2.14 -6.50
N SER A 385 42.83 -1.96 -7.16
CA SER A 385 43.04 -1.01 -8.26
C SER A 385 42.86 0.49 -7.94
N THR A 386 42.98 0.91 -6.67
CA THR A 386 43.03 2.35 -6.33
C THR A 386 44.39 2.80 -5.76
N PRO A 387 45.14 3.73 -6.39
CA PRO A 387 46.50 4.13 -5.99
C PRO A 387 46.54 5.12 -4.82
N CYS A 388 47.52 5.03 -3.91
CA CYS A 388 47.70 5.96 -2.79
C CYS A 388 48.74 7.04 -3.08
N GLN A 389 48.38 8.32 -2.94
CA GLN A 389 49.31 9.44 -3.07
C GLN A 389 50.09 9.75 -1.79
N HIS A 390 49.67 9.19 -0.65
CA HIS A 390 50.24 9.41 0.68
C HIS A 390 50.84 8.13 1.24
N GLU A 391 51.55 7.39 0.39
CA GLU A 391 52.22 6.14 0.78
C GLU A 391 53.03 6.39 2.06
N HIS A 392 52.84 5.52 3.06
CA HIS A 392 53.44 5.60 4.40
C HIS A 392 52.89 6.64 5.42
N ALA A 393 51.87 7.44 5.09
CA ALA A 393 51.16 8.30 6.06
C ALA A 393 49.93 7.63 6.72
N CYS A 394 50.02 6.33 7.02
CA CYS A 394 48.85 5.49 7.32
C CYS A 394 48.14 5.85 8.64
N LEU A 395 48.81 6.47 9.61
CA LEU A 395 48.21 6.81 10.92
C LEU A 395 47.01 7.77 10.82
N ARG A 396 46.97 8.65 9.82
CA ARG A 396 45.81 9.52 9.56
C ARG A 396 44.81 8.93 8.56
N CYS A 397 45.18 7.88 7.84
CA CYS A 397 44.35 7.29 6.80
C CYS A 397 43.15 6.52 7.41
N PRO A 398 41.89 6.77 7.02
CA PRO A 398 40.74 6.02 7.55
C PRO A 398 40.70 4.55 7.10
N MET A 399 41.50 4.17 6.09
CA MET A 399 41.50 2.84 5.49
C MET A 399 42.50 1.87 6.12
N ILE A 400 43.31 2.29 7.10
CA ILE A 400 44.21 1.36 7.81
C ILE A 400 43.44 0.59 8.87
N ASN A 401 43.56 -0.74 8.84
CA ASN A 401 43.16 -1.62 9.92
C ASN A 401 44.40 -1.97 10.74
N ILE A 402 44.45 -1.48 11.98
CA ILE A 402 45.56 -1.75 12.88
C ILE A 402 45.49 -3.22 13.34
N ASN A 403 46.59 -3.93 13.18
CA ASN A 403 46.72 -5.27 13.75
C ASN A 403 46.80 -5.14 15.28
N PRO A 404 45.96 -5.86 16.07
CA PRO A 404 46.00 -5.80 17.53
C PRO A 404 47.38 -6.06 18.14
N LYS A 405 48.24 -6.84 17.48
CA LYS A 405 49.62 -7.07 17.92
C LYS A 405 50.49 -5.80 17.91
N MET A 406 50.10 -4.77 17.15
CA MET A 406 50.81 -3.49 17.01
C MET A 406 50.36 -2.43 18.03
N LEU A 407 49.51 -2.77 19.00
CA LEU A 407 49.13 -1.86 20.08
C LEU A 407 50.34 -1.27 20.84
N PRO A 408 51.37 -2.06 21.23
CA PRO A 408 52.57 -1.51 21.87
C PRO A 408 53.31 -0.51 20.97
N ARG A 409 53.34 -0.76 19.65
CA ARG A 409 53.97 0.14 18.69
C ARG A 409 53.26 1.49 18.59
N LEU A 410 51.94 1.53 18.75
CA LEU A 410 51.21 2.80 18.83
C LEU A 410 51.59 3.60 20.09
N ASP A 411 51.86 2.93 21.20
CA ASP A 411 52.29 3.58 22.44
C ASP A 411 53.69 4.21 22.27
N GLU A 412 54.62 3.52 21.58
CA GLU A 412 55.93 4.06 21.21
C GLU A 412 55.83 5.30 20.31
N ILE A 413 55.00 5.24 19.27
CA ILE A 413 54.82 6.36 18.34
C ILE A 413 54.16 7.56 19.05
N GLU A 414 53.24 7.32 19.99
CA GLU A 414 52.68 8.41 20.80
C GLU A 414 53.76 9.11 21.63
N ALA A 415 54.66 8.35 22.27
CA ALA A 415 55.74 8.92 23.06
C ALA A 415 56.70 9.77 22.21
N ASP A 416 57.07 9.29 21.00
CA ASP A 416 57.89 10.06 20.06
C ASP A 416 57.20 11.36 19.62
N LEU A 417 55.91 11.28 19.25
CA LEU A 417 55.13 12.45 18.84
C LEU A 417 55.02 13.49 19.95
N LEU A 418 54.85 13.07 21.21
CA LEU A 418 54.83 13.99 22.36
C LEU A 418 56.21 14.67 22.57
N GLY A 419 57.30 13.93 22.41
CA GLY A 419 58.65 14.50 22.47
C GLY A 419 58.90 15.53 21.36
N ARG A 420 58.47 15.22 20.13
CA ARG A 420 58.54 16.14 18.98
C ARG A 420 57.68 17.38 19.17
N ARG A 421 56.49 17.24 19.76
CA ARG A 421 55.59 18.35 20.10
C ARG A 421 56.25 19.32 21.08
N ALA A 422 56.85 18.80 22.15
CA ALA A 422 57.54 19.63 23.16
C ALA A 422 58.70 20.42 22.56
N ARG A 423 59.45 19.83 21.62
CA ARG A 423 60.48 20.55 20.86
C ARG A 423 59.88 21.63 19.96
N ALA A 424 58.81 21.33 19.23
CA ALA A 424 58.15 22.30 18.37
C ALA A 424 57.59 23.50 19.17
N GLU A 425 57.13 23.28 20.41
CA GLU A 425 56.73 24.33 21.35
C GLU A 425 57.92 25.21 21.78
N ALA A 426 59.06 24.60 22.13
CA ALA A 426 60.26 25.34 22.52
C ALA A 426 60.82 26.22 21.37
N GLU A 427 60.69 25.75 20.13
CA GLU A 427 61.19 26.43 18.92
C GLU A 427 60.15 27.34 18.24
N GLY A 428 58.90 27.34 18.71
CA GLY A 428 57.82 28.19 18.18
C GLY A 428 57.25 27.75 16.82
N TRP A 429 57.34 26.47 16.45
CA TRP A 429 56.86 25.95 15.15
C TRP A 429 55.36 25.61 15.18
N LEU A 430 54.52 26.64 15.12
CA LEU A 430 53.06 26.51 15.25
C LEU A 430 52.43 25.49 14.28
N GLY A 431 52.84 25.50 13.00
CA GLY A 431 52.30 24.56 12.01
C GLY A 431 52.68 23.10 12.27
N GLU A 432 53.84 22.84 12.88
CA GLU A 432 54.22 21.48 13.29
C GLU A 432 53.48 21.02 14.53
N ILE A 433 53.20 21.93 15.48
CA ILE A 433 52.37 21.62 16.64
C ILE A 433 50.98 21.16 16.18
N GLU A 434 50.34 21.91 15.28
CA GLU A 434 49.02 21.56 14.72
C GLU A 434 49.04 20.20 13.99
N GLY A 435 50.09 19.95 13.19
CA GLY A 435 50.29 18.68 12.53
C GLY A 435 50.45 17.52 13.53
N ILE A 436 51.30 17.67 14.54
CA ILE A 436 51.55 16.63 15.53
C ILE A 436 50.29 16.36 16.36
N ASP A 437 49.55 17.38 16.79
CA ASP A 437 48.29 17.25 17.54
C ASP A 437 47.23 16.51 16.73
N LEU A 438 47.12 16.81 15.44
CA LEU A 438 46.23 16.08 14.56
C LEU A 438 46.62 14.60 14.47
N THR A 439 47.91 14.27 14.30
CA THR A 439 48.38 12.87 14.26
C THR A 439 48.12 12.13 15.58
N LEU A 440 48.34 12.79 16.71
CA LEU A 440 48.09 12.23 18.05
C LEU A 440 46.60 11.88 18.24
N SER A 441 45.68 12.73 17.75
CA SER A 441 44.25 12.47 17.83
C SER A 441 43.85 11.17 17.08
N PHE A 442 44.33 11.00 15.85
CA PHE A 442 44.06 9.80 15.04
C PHE A 442 44.70 8.55 15.63
N LEU A 443 45.93 8.66 16.15
CA LEU A 443 46.62 7.57 16.82
C LEU A 443 45.81 7.06 18.01
N ARG A 444 45.40 7.96 18.92
CA ARG A 444 44.62 7.61 20.12
C ARG A 444 43.30 6.94 19.76
N GLN A 445 42.57 7.52 18.81
CA GLN A 445 41.30 6.96 18.34
C GLN A 445 41.46 5.53 17.81
N LYS A 446 42.48 5.28 16.98
CA LYS A 446 42.74 3.95 16.41
C LYS A 446 43.20 2.95 17.46
N ARG A 447 43.98 3.39 18.45
CA ARG A 447 44.37 2.55 19.59
C ARG A 447 43.16 2.10 20.38
N ASP A 448 42.24 3.00 20.70
CA ASP A 448 41.03 2.67 21.47
C ASP A 448 40.08 1.77 20.69
N GLN A 449 39.93 2.02 19.38
CA GLN A 449 39.17 1.15 18.48
C GLN A 449 39.78 -0.27 18.44
N THR A 450 41.09 -0.37 18.31
CA THR A 450 41.80 -1.66 18.24
C THR A 450 41.71 -2.42 19.56
N ARG A 451 41.86 -1.74 20.70
CA ARG A 451 41.64 -2.33 22.04
C ARG A 451 40.20 -2.83 22.22
N ARG A 452 39.20 -2.09 21.71
CA ARG A 452 37.80 -2.51 21.75
C ARG A 452 37.56 -3.76 20.92
N LEU A 453 38.07 -3.80 19.69
CA LEU A 453 37.91 -4.94 18.79
C LEU A 453 38.66 -6.19 19.28
N ALA A 454 39.83 -6.03 19.88
CA ALA A 454 40.59 -7.15 20.47
C ALA A 454 39.87 -7.83 21.65
N ARG A 455 38.95 -7.14 22.34
CA ARG A 455 38.12 -7.70 23.43
C ARG A 455 36.96 -8.55 22.92
N VAL A 456 36.58 -8.39 21.66
CA VAL A 456 35.54 -9.19 21.01
C VAL A 456 36.23 -10.34 20.31
N ALA A 457 36.20 -11.53 20.91
CA ALA A 457 36.77 -12.71 20.27
C ALA A 457 36.10 -12.93 18.90
N PRO A 458 36.86 -13.09 17.80
CA PRO A 458 36.27 -13.48 16.53
C PRO A 458 35.65 -14.86 16.69
N VAL A 459 34.33 -14.93 16.51
CA VAL A 459 33.61 -16.20 16.42
C VAL A 459 33.97 -16.80 15.07
N ASP A 460 34.60 -17.97 15.06
CA ASP A 460 34.82 -18.72 13.84
C ASP A 460 33.46 -19.21 13.32
N LEU A 461 33.02 -18.63 12.19
CA LEU A 461 31.75 -18.97 11.55
C LEU A 461 31.89 -20.17 10.59
N GLY A 462 33.09 -20.73 10.44
CA GLY A 462 33.39 -21.75 9.44
C GLY A 462 33.28 -21.21 8.01
N ILE A 463 33.93 -21.87 7.06
CA ILE A 463 33.69 -21.62 5.64
C ILE A 463 32.43 -22.42 5.26
N PRO A 464 31.35 -21.79 4.77
CA PRO A 464 30.17 -22.53 4.35
C PRO A 464 30.51 -23.44 3.16
N GLY A 465 30.61 -24.73 3.43
CA GLY A 465 30.80 -25.77 2.42
C GLY A 465 29.50 -26.07 1.70
N ILE A 466 29.49 -25.95 0.37
CA ILE A 466 28.40 -26.47 -0.45
C ILE A 466 28.55 -28.00 -0.45
N ALA A 467 27.63 -28.71 0.20
CA ALA A 467 27.60 -30.17 0.14
C ALA A 467 27.45 -30.62 -1.32
N PRO A 468 28.36 -31.44 -1.87
CA PRO A 468 28.22 -31.94 -3.23
C PRO A 468 26.94 -32.77 -3.35
N ARG A 469 26.11 -32.45 -4.35
CA ARG A 469 24.91 -33.23 -4.68
C ARG A 469 25.33 -34.68 -4.91
N SER A 470 24.77 -35.59 -4.11
CA SER A 470 24.95 -37.03 -4.28
C SER A 470 24.54 -37.41 -5.71
N ALA A 471 25.51 -37.86 -6.51
CA ALA A 471 25.23 -38.48 -7.78
C ALA A 471 24.42 -39.75 -7.53
N ALA A 472 23.29 -39.87 -8.23
CA ALA A 472 22.44 -41.05 -8.24
C ALA A 472 23.29 -42.29 -8.57
N ARG A 473 23.31 -43.27 -7.67
CA ARG A 473 23.76 -44.63 -8.02
C ARG A 473 22.68 -45.25 -8.90
N ARG A 474 23.05 -45.49 -10.15
CA ARG A 474 22.49 -46.56 -10.98
C ARG A 474 23.10 -47.89 -10.52
N GLU A 475 22.34 -48.94 -10.78
CA GLU A 475 22.50 -50.37 -10.48
C GLU A 475 22.11 -50.81 -9.07
#